data_AF-A0A7T7U147-F1
#
_entry.id   AF-A0A7T7U147-F1
#
_cell.length_a   1.000
_cell.length_b   1.000
_cell.length_c   1.000
_cell.angle_alpha   90.00
_cell.angle_beta   90.00
_cell.angle_gamma   90.00
#
_symmetry.space_group_name_H-M   'P 1'
#
loop_
_entity.id
_entity.type
_entity.pdbx_description
1 polymer ?
#
loop_
_entity_poly.entity_id
_entity_poly.type
_entity_poly.pdbx_seq_one_letter_code
_entity_poly.pdbx_strand_id
1 'polypeptide(L)'
;MSFKVPEKFRITTGPLGSNESFGNNGAFWVKTKKCVFTVIASDQMGWEHVSVSLPVRCPTWEEMCFIKSLFWGETDCVIQYHPPKSDYVNNHPYCLHMWRPTEQSLPMPPSFMVGKAGAA
;
A
#
# COMPACT_ATOMS: atom_id res chain seq x y z
N MET A 1 -14.55 5.56 -0.32
CA MET A 1 -13.84 6.85 -0.51
C MET A 1 -12.86 6.65 -1.65
N SER A 2 -12.50 7.69 -2.40
CA SER A 2 -11.43 7.58 -3.41
C SER A 2 -10.07 7.37 -2.76
N PHE A 3 -9.13 6.74 -3.47
CA PHE A 3 -7.72 6.72 -3.10
C PHE A 3 -7.21 8.14 -2.86
N LYS A 4 -6.45 8.30 -1.79
CA LYS A 4 -5.88 9.57 -1.35
C LYS A 4 -4.54 9.33 -0.69
N VAL A 5 -3.77 10.39 -0.51
CA VAL A 5 -2.48 10.30 0.18
C VAL A 5 -2.45 11.12 1.45
N PRO A 6 -1.72 10.67 2.49
CA PRO A 6 -1.61 11.40 3.74
C PRO A 6 -0.55 12.51 3.62
N GLU A 7 -0.94 13.67 3.07
CA GLU A 7 -0.06 14.82 2.77
C GLU A 7 0.90 15.19 3.93
N LYS A 8 0.43 15.10 5.18
CA LYS A 8 1.25 15.34 6.37
C LYS A 8 2.53 14.49 6.48
N PHE A 9 2.60 13.37 5.76
CA PHE A 9 3.75 12.46 5.75
C PHE A 9 4.57 12.55 4.47
N ARG A 10 4.18 13.39 3.51
CA ARG A 10 4.87 13.51 2.22
C ARG A 10 6.29 14.01 2.44
N ILE A 11 7.25 13.36 1.79
CA ILE A 11 8.61 13.85 1.68
C ILE A 11 8.59 15.00 0.67
N THR A 12 8.93 16.22 1.09
CA THR A 12 8.82 17.43 0.26
C THR A 12 10.16 17.95 -0.25
N THR A 13 11.28 17.34 0.18
CA THR A 13 12.64 17.79 -0.15
C THR A 13 13.54 16.61 -0.54
N GLY A 14 14.64 16.92 -1.23
CA GLY A 14 15.61 15.91 -1.68
C GLY A 14 15.14 15.12 -2.92
N PRO A 15 15.84 14.04 -3.28
CA PRO A 15 15.61 13.30 -4.52
C PRO A 15 14.23 12.65 -4.65
N LEU A 16 13.57 12.36 -3.52
CA LEU A 16 12.22 11.80 -3.46
C LEU A 16 11.16 12.86 -3.09
N GLY A 17 11.56 14.13 -3.04
CA GLY A 17 10.69 15.24 -2.69
C GLY A 17 9.57 15.46 -3.72
N SER A 18 8.34 15.55 -3.27
CA SER A 18 7.20 15.96 -4.09
C SER A 18 6.23 16.85 -3.30
N ASN A 19 5.21 17.40 -3.96
CA ASN A 19 4.20 18.25 -3.34
C ASN A 19 2.80 17.96 -3.92
N GLU A 20 1.78 18.70 -3.48
CA GLU A 20 0.38 18.51 -3.88
C GLU A 20 0.17 18.55 -5.41
N SER A 21 1.01 19.24 -6.18
CA SER A 21 0.91 19.27 -7.65
C SER A 21 1.19 17.91 -8.32
N PHE A 22 1.78 16.95 -7.60
CA PHE A 22 2.00 15.58 -8.06
C PHE A 22 0.78 14.67 -7.82
N GLY A 23 -0.31 15.23 -7.27
CA GLY A 23 -1.51 14.48 -6.90
C GLY A 23 -1.16 13.37 -5.89
N ASN A 24 -1.64 12.14 -6.14
CA ASN A 24 -1.36 11.02 -5.25
C ASN A 24 0.05 10.43 -5.40
N ASN A 25 0.86 10.90 -6.35
CA ASN A 25 2.17 10.32 -6.62
C ASN A 25 3.25 10.88 -5.68
N GLY A 26 4.01 10.02 -5.01
CA GLY A 26 5.11 10.46 -4.17
C GLY A 26 5.64 9.44 -3.16
N ALA A 27 6.61 9.89 -2.36
CA ALA A 27 7.18 9.14 -1.25
C ALA A 27 6.76 9.77 0.10
N PHE A 28 6.57 8.92 1.10
CA PHE A 28 6.06 9.31 2.41
C PHE A 28 6.84 8.62 3.52
N TRP A 29 7.12 9.37 4.59
CA TRP A 29 7.64 8.82 5.84
C TRP A 29 6.55 8.81 6.90
N VAL A 30 5.95 7.64 7.08
CA VAL A 30 4.90 7.44 8.09
C VAL A 30 5.56 7.04 9.41
N LYS A 31 5.68 7.99 10.33
CA LYS A 31 6.30 7.77 11.65
C LYS A 31 5.27 7.29 12.66
N THR A 32 5.59 6.21 13.36
CA THR A 32 4.87 5.73 14.55
C THR A 32 5.78 5.79 15.78
N LYS A 33 5.26 5.40 16.95
CA LYS A 33 6.08 5.26 18.16
C LYS A 33 7.16 4.17 18.04
N LYS A 34 6.98 3.18 17.15
CA LYS A 34 7.85 1.99 17.05
C LYS A 34 8.84 2.07 15.89
N CYS A 35 8.45 2.67 14.77
CA CYS A 35 9.26 2.69 13.56
C CYS A 35 8.82 3.80 12.59
N VAL A 36 9.60 4.01 11.54
CA VAL A 36 9.28 4.88 10.39
C VAL A 36 9.15 4.01 9.16
N PHE A 37 7.97 3.99 8.54
CA PHE A 37 7.75 3.33 7.27
C PHE A 37 8.19 4.23 6.13
N THR A 38 8.92 3.66 5.16
CA THR A 38 9.10 4.29 3.86
C THR A 38 8.00 3.78 2.94
N VAL A 39 7.16 4.69 2.48
CA VAL A 39 5.99 4.39 1.66
C VAL A 39 6.10 5.11 0.33
N ILE A 40 5.76 4.44 -0.77
CA ILE A 40 5.62 5.06 -2.10
C ILE A 40 4.18 4.82 -2.54
N ALA A 41 3.53 5.85 -3.06
CA ALA A 41 2.20 5.77 -3.63
C ALA A 41 2.18 6.26 -5.08
N SER A 42 1.36 5.61 -5.90
CA SER A 42 1.05 6.04 -7.26
C SER A 42 -0.35 5.58 -7.68
N ASP A 43 -0.95 6.29 -8.62
CA ASP A 43 -2.29 6.01 -9.17
C ASP A 43 -2.30 6.01 -10.71
N GLN A 44 -1.21 5.50 -11.30
CA GLN A 44 -0.94 5.55 -12.73
C GLN A 44 -1.11 4.17 -13.38
N MET A 45 -1.16 4.13 -14.71
CA MET A 45 -1.18 2.89 -15.51
C MET A 45 -2.34 1.94 -15.15
N GLY A 46 -3.48 2.49 -14.72
CA GLY A 46 -4.67 1.71 -14.34
C GLY A 46 -4.62 1.08 -12.95
N TRP A 47 -3.65 1.46 -12.11
CA TRP A 47 -3.47 0.92 -10.76
C TRP A 47 -3.31 2.01 -9.72
N GLU A 48 -4.07 1.88 -8.63
CA GLU A 48 -3.70 2.43 -7.34
C GLU A 48 -2.67 1.50 -6.69
N HIS A 49 -1.55 2.06 -6.25
CA HIS A 49 -0.42 1.32 -5.73
C HIS A 49 0.14 2.00 -4.48
N VAL A 50 0.43 1.18 -3.46
CA VAL A 50 1.22 1.58 -2.30
C VAL A 50 2.25 0.49 -2.02
N SER A 51 3.52 0.85 -1.95
CA SER A 51 4.58 -0.02 -1.42
C SER A 51 5.02 0.46 -0.04
N VAL A 52 5.22 -0.47 0.89
CA VAL A 52 5.61 -0.21 2.28
C VAL A 52 6.89 -0.96 2.57
N SER A 53 7.88 -0.28 3.13
CA SER A 53 9.16 -0.89 3.50
C SER A 53 9.66 -0.43 4.86
N LEU A 54 10.40 -1.32 5.51
CA LEU A 54 11.13 -1.10 6.75
C LEU A 54 12.57 -1.60 6.60
N PRO A 55 13.55 -1.01 7.27
CA PRO A 55 14.96 -1.27 6.99
C PRO A 55 15.44 -2.68 7.36
N VAL A 56 14.80 -3.35 8.33
CA VAL A 56 15.35 -4.57 8.97
C VAL A 56 14.41 -5.77 9.02
N ARG A 57 13.14 -5.60 8.65
CA ARG A 57 12.12 -6.66 8.67
C ARG A 57 10.95 -6.31 7.77
N CYS A 58 10.17 -7.30 7.35
CA CYS A 58 8.90 -7.03 6.69
C CYS A 58 7.93 -6.30 7.64
N PRO A 59 7.07 -5.41 7.12
CA PRO A 59 5.91 -4.89 7.85
C PRO A 59 5.01 -6.05 8.32
N THR A 60 4.43 -5.93 9.52
CA THR A 60 3.46 -6.92 10.01
C THR A 60 2.11 -6.72 9.34
N TRP A 61 1.21 -7.69 9.51
CA TRP A 61 -0.16 -7.58 9.01
C TRP A 61 -0.87 -6.33 9.55
N GLU A 62 -0.78 -6.07 10.86
CA GLU A 62 -1.41 -4.91 11.50
C GLU A 62 -0.83 -3.59 10.99
N GLU A 63 0.48 -3.56 10.72
CA GLU A 63 1.14 -2.39 10.14
C GLU A 63 0.69 -2.15 8.71
N MET A 64 0.53 -3.21 7.90
CA MET A 64 -0.03 -3.10 6.55
C MET A 64 -1.48 -2.63 6.56
N CYS A 65 -2.31 -3.14 7.48
CA CYS A 65 -3.69 -2.67 7.67
C CYS A 65 -3.73 -1.19 8.08
N PHE A 66 -2.85 -0.76 8.99
CA PHE A 66 -2.72 0.64 9.37
C PHE A 66 -2.34 1.51 8.16
N ILE A 67 -1.30 1.14 7.42
CA ILE A 67 -0.90 1.90 6.22
C ILE A 67 -2.02 1.92 5.19
N LYS A 68 -2.67 0.79 4.88
CA LYS A 68 -3.82 0.73 3.97
C LYS A 68 -4.89 1.78 4.33
N SER A 69 -5.23 1.88 5.62
CA SER A 69 -6.26 2.81 6.10
C SER A 69 -5.95 4.30 5.86
N LEU A 70 -4.67 4.65 5.64
CA LEU A 70 -4.26 6.01 5.29
C LEU A 70 -4.52 6.36 3.82
N PHE A 71 -4.49 5.35 2.94
CA PHE A 71 -4.52 5.55 1.48
C PHE A 71 -5.85 5.16 0.83
N TRP A 72 -6.51 4.13 1.36
CA TRP A 72 -7.78 3.61 0.86
C TRP A 72 -8.87 3.66 1.93
N GLY A 73 -10.13 3.60 1.50
CA GLY A 73 -11.27 3.45 2.39
C GLY A 73 -11.38 2.05 3.01
N GLU A 74 -12.24 1.94 4.02
CA GLU A 74 -12.50 0.69 4.75
C GLU A 74 -13.08 -0.40 3.85
N THR A 75 -13.90 -0.03 2.86
CA THR A 75 -14.55 -0.96 1.93
C THR A 75 -13.70 -1.31 0.71
N ASP A 76 -12.56 -0.66 0.51
CA ASP A 76 -11.73 -0.88 -0.68
C ASP A 76 -10.89 -2.15 -0.50
N CYS A 77 -11.06 -3.09 -1.44
CA CYS A 77 -10.24 -4.30 -1.51
C CYS A 77 -8.89 -3.96 -2.16
N VAL A 78 -7.80 -4.41 -1.55
CA VAL A 78 -6.44 -4.34 -2.13
C VAL A 78 -5.82 -5.73 -2.08
N ILE A 79 -4.86 -5.98 -2.95
CA ILE A 79 -4.22 -7.28 -3.09
C ILE A 79 -2.70 -7.16 -3.06
N GLN A 80 -2.05 -8.22 -2.58
CA GLN A 80 -0.61 -8.42 -2.69
C GLN A 80 -0.37 -9.63 -3.58
N TYR A 81 0.36 -9.45 -4.67
CA TYR A 81 0.72 -10.53 -5.58
C TYR A 81 2.00 -11.23 -5.11
N HIS A 82 2.02 -12.55 -5.26
CA HIS A 82 3.24 -13.34 -5.33
C HIS A 82 3.46 -13.71 -6.81
N PRO A 83 4.20 -12.89 -7.58
CA PRO A 83 4.37 -13.14 -9.00
C PRO A 83 5.19 -14.43 -9.23
N PRO A 84 5.14 -15.01 -10.44
CA PRO A 84 6.06 -16.07 -10.83
C PRO A 84 7.51 -15.68 -10.55
N LYS A 85 8.35 -16.64 -10.16
CA LYS A 85 9.76 -16.39 -9.81
C LYS A 85 10.53 -15.70 -10.96
N SER A 86 10.19 -15.99 -12.21
CA SER A 86 10.78 -15.35 -13.40
C SER A 86 10.53 -13.85 -13.47
N ASP A 87 9.41 -13.39 -12.91
CA ASP A 87 8.96 -12.01 -12.95
C ASP A 87 9.15 -11.32 -11.58
N TYR A 88 9.74 -12.03 -10.62
CA TYR A 88 9.97 -11.52 -9.27
C TYR A 88 11.12 -10.52 -9.26
N VAL A 89 10.79 -9.25 -9.10
CA VAL A 89 11.74 -8.14 -8.91
C VAL A 89 11.76 -7.75 -7.44
N ASN A 90 12.95 -7.76 -6.82
CA ASN A 90 13.12 -7.39 -5.41
C ASN A 90 14.23 -6.35 -5.26
N ASN A 91 13.84 -5.08 -5.26
CA ASN A 91 14.75 -3.95 -5.03
C ASN A 91 14.93 -3.62 -3.54
N HIS A 92 14.08 -4.16 -2.67
CA HIS A 92 14.16 -3.94 -1.22
C HIS A 92 13.60 -5.16 -0.47
N PRO A 93 14.43 -5.90 0.28
CA PRO A 93 14.11 -7.25 0.78
C PRO A 93 12.90 -7.31 1.72
N TYR A 94 12.53 -6.17 2.30
CA TYR A 94 11.42 -6.04 3.24
C TYR A 94 10.29 -5.12 2.74
N CYS A 95 10.11 -5.04 1.43
CA CYS A 95 9.04 -4.26 0.83
C CYS A 95 7.83 -5.13 0.49
N LEU A 96 6.66 -4.68 0.93
CA LEU A 96 5.37 -5.26 0.58
C LEU A 96 4.56 -4.27 -0.25
N HIS A 97 3.81 -4.78 -1.22
CA HIS A 97 3.09 -3.97 -2.21
C HIS A 97 1.60 -4.28 -2.14
N MET A 98 0.78 -3.24 -2.08
CA MET A 98 -0.68 -3.32 -2.19
C MET A 98 -1.12 -2.66 -3.49
N TRP A 99 -1.99 -3.35 -4.23
CA TRP A 99 -2.52 -2.88 -5.50
C TRP A 99 -4.06 -2.94 -5.52
N ARG A 100 -4.66 -1.99 -6.24
CA ARG A 100 -6.07 -2.01 -6.62
C ARG A 100 -6.22 -1.46 -8.05
N PRO A 101 -6.85 -2.20 -8.98
CA PRO A 101 -7.09 -1.70 -10.32
C PRO A 101 -8.17 -0.62 -10.30
N THR A 102 -8.03 0.39 -11.16
CA THR A 102 -8.96 1.54 -11.20
C THR A 102 -10.18 1.31 -12.10
N GLU A 103 -10.06 0.41 -13.07
CA GLU A 103 -11.08 0.20 -14.12
C GLU A 103 -11.89 -1.09 -13.94
N GLN A 104 -11.56 -1.93 -12.95
CA GLN A 104 -12.25 -3.19 -12.70
C GLN A 104 -12.32 -3.53 -11.22
N SER A 105 -13.31 -4.33 -10.84
CA SER A 105 -13.41 -4.87 -9.49
C SER A 105 -12.46 -6.05 -9.31
N LEU A 106 -11.80 -6.12 -8.16
CA LEU A 106 -10.99 -7.27 -7.79
C LEU A 106 -11.90 -8.48 -7.52
N PRO A 107 -11.60 -9.66 -8.10
CA PRO A 107 -12.30 -10.87 -7.73
C PRO A 107 -12.01 -11.19 -6.27
N MET A 108 -13.07 -11.33 -5.47
CA MET A 108 -12.98 -11.80 -4.10
C MET A 108 -13.60 -13.20 -4.03
N PRO A 109 -12.92 -14.19 -3.43
CA PRO A 109 -13.53 -15.49 -3.22
C PRO A 109 -14.76 -15.34 -2.31
N PRO A 110 -15.76 -16.23 -2.45
CA PRO A 110 -16.85 -16.30 -1.49
C PRO A 110 -16.35 -16.39 -0.06
N SER A 111 -16.97 -15.66 0.87
CA SER A 111 -16.49 -15.52 2.25
C SER A 111 -16.30 -16.85 2.98
N PHE A 112 -17.14 -17.85 2.68
CA PHE A 112 -17.04 -19.19 3.29
C PHE A 112 -15.73 -19.93 2.95
N MET A 113 -15.02 -19.56 1.88
CA MET A 113 -13.72 -20.12 1.55
C MET A 113 -12.59 -19.56 2.42
N VAL A 114 -12.83 -18.40 3.05
CA VAL A 114 -11.89 -17.75 3.97
C VAL A 114 -12.17 -18.18 5.41
N GLY A 115 -13.45 -18.24 5.79
CA GLY A 115 -13.88 -18.68 7.11
C GLY A 115 -15.39 -18.62 7.31
N LYS A 116 -15.87 -19.08 8.48
CA LYS A 116 -17.29 -19.03 8.82
C LYS A 116 -17.72 -17.59 9.09
N ALA A 117 -18.67 -17.08 8.32
CA ALA A 117 -19.25 -15.75 8.56
C ALA A 117 -19.86 -15.66 9.96
N GLY A 118 -19.52 -14.61 10.72
CA GLY A 118 -20.02 -14.39 12.08
C GLY A 118 -19.30 -15.19 13.19
N ALA A 119 -18.18 -15.83 12.89
CA ALA A 119 -17.29 -16.34 13.95
C ALA A 119 -16.45 -15.17 14.50
N ALA A 120 -16.83 -14.68 15.68
CA ALA A 120 -16.05 -13.75 16.51
C ALA A 120 -16.00 -14.30 17.93
#